data_AF-A0A382U7X6-F1
#
_entry.id   AF-A0A382U7X6-F1
#
_cell.length_a   1.000
_cell.length_b   1.000
_cell.length_c   1.000
_cell.angle_alpha   90.00
_cell.angle_beta   90.00
_cell.angle_gamma   90.00
#
_symmetry.space_group_name_H-M   'P 1'
#
loop_
_entity.id
_entity.type
_entity.pdbx_description
1 polymer ?
#
loop_
_entity_poly.entity_id
_entity_poly.type
_entity_poly.pdbx_seq_one_letter_code
_entity_poly.pdbx_strand_id
1 'polypeptide(L)'
;GGLVMDRSERVNTILSIFEEIGIEIVSPTTIQIPLSFNVGELAFYSKADLDSVKEMITQFNSEFGTGEKRILIWEEGNKINFGYIKVADNITEIHYITVQVGQ
;
A
#
# COMPACT_ATOMS: atom_id res chain seq x y z
N GLY A 1 0.87 26.97 2.59
CA GLY A 1 -0.27 26.22 2.01
C GLY A 1 0.29 25.25 1.01
N GLY A 2 0.25 23.95 1.32
CA GLY A 2 0.71 22.92 0.40
C GLY A 2 -0.27 22.79 -0.77
N LEU A 3 0.25 22.70 -1.99
CA LEU A 3 -0.56 22.43 -3.17
C LEU A 3 -1.29 21.09 -2.97
N VAL A 4 -2.62 21.12 -3.08
CA VAL A 4 -3.45 19.93 -3.13
C VAL A 4 -3.08 19.17 -4.40
N MET A 5 -2.68 17.92 -4.24
CA MET A 5 -2.39 17.04 -5.38
C MET A 5 -3.71 16.55 -5.97
N ASP A 6 -3.77 16.19 -7.25
CA ASP A 6 -4.94 15.46 -7.75
C ASP A 6 -4.83 13.96 -7.43
N ARG A 7 -5.93 13.20 -7.56
CA ARG A 7 -5.93 11.76 -7.23
C ARG A 7 -4.87 11.00 -8.00
N SER A 8 -4.73 11.26 -9.30
CA SER A 8 -3.79 10.55 -10.16
C SER A 8 -2.34 10.82 -9.76
N GLU A 9 -2.01 12.08 -9.44
CA GLU A 9 -0.70 12.47 -8.93
C GLU A 9 -0.40 11.76 -7.60
N ARG A 10 -1.42 11.67 -6.73
CA ARG A 10 -1.30 10.95 -5.46
C ARG A 10 -1.03 9.46 -5.66
N VAL A 11 -1.81 8.79 -6.51
CA VAL A 11 -1.61 7.37 -6.83
C VAL A 11 -0.22 7.15 -7.41
N ASN A 12 0.16 7.90 -8.43
CA ASN A 12 1.46 7.75 -9.10
C ASN A 12 2.62 7.95 -8.11
N THR A 13 2.51 8.91 -7.19
CA THR A 13 3.53 9.11 -6.16
C THR A 13 3.67 7.89 -5.25
N ILE A 14 2.57 7.28 -4.84
CA ILE A 14 2.60 6.05 -4.02
C ILE A 14 3.24 4.90 -4.80
N LEU A 15 2.85 4.71 -6.06
CA LEU A 15 3.41 3.65 -6.91
C LEU A 15 4.93 3.82 -7.08
N SER A 16 5.41 5.04 -7.33
CA SER A 16 6.84 5.30 -7.45
C SER A 16 7.63 4.99 -6.17
N ILE A 17 7.05 5.16 -4.98
CA ILE A 17 7.72 4.77 -3.72
C ILE A 17 7.99 3.26 -3.69
N PHE A 18 7.04 2.44 -4.12
CA PHE A 18 7.21 0.98 -4.20
C PHE A 18 8.22 0.57 -5.29
N GLU A 19 8.22 1.25 -6.44
CA GLU A 19 9.21 1.04 -7.49
C GLU A 19 10.63 1.40 -7.03
N GLU A 20 10.81 2.52 -6.31
CA GLU A 20 12.10 2.97 -5.78
C GLU A 20 12.73 1.95 -4.81
N ILE A 21 11.90 1.20 -4.06
CA ILE A 21 12.36 0.15 -3.14
C ILE A 21 12.45 -1.24 -3.80
N GLY A 22 12.22 -1.33 -5.12
CA GLY A 22 12.47 -2.53 -5.93
C GLY A 22 11.36 -3.58 -5.87
N ILE A 23 10.11 -3.17 -5.59
CA ILE A 23 8.98 -4.09 -5.42
C ILE A 23 8.05 -4.02 -6.62
N GLU A 24 7.72 -5.19 -7.16
CA GLU A 24 6.77 -5.28 -8.26
C GLU A 24 5.33 -5.11 -7.74
N ILE A 25 4.62 -4.12 -8.25
CA ILE A 25 3.21 -3.92 -7.93
C ILE A 25 2.36 -4.74 -8.90
N VAL A 26 1.50 -5.61 -8.39
CA VAL A 26 0.61 -6.44 -9.21
C VAL A 26 -0.85 -6.19 -8.85
N SER A 27 -1.69 -5.98 -9.87
CA SER A 27 -3.13 -5.76 -9.72
C SER A 27 -3.90 -7.05 -10.00
N PRO A 28 -4.32 -7.82 -8.98
CA PRO A 28 -5.11 -9.03 -9.20
C PRO A 28 -6.53 -8.68 -9.65
N THR A 29 -7.17 -9.60 -10.38
CA THR A 29 -8.60 -9.49 -10.72
C THR A 29 -9.50 -9.70 -9.51
N THR A 30 -9.07 -10.52 -8.53
CA THR A 30 -9.82 -10.85 -7.31
C THR A 30 -8.85 -11.32 -6.22
N ILE A 31 -9.16 -11.04 -4.96
CA ILE A 31 -8.42 -11.49 -3.79
C ILE A 31 -9.36 -12.35 -2.92
N GLN A 32 -8.98 -13.61 -2.67
CA GLN A 32 -9.70 -14.53 -1.79
C GLN A 32 -8.71 -15.11 -0.78
N ILE A 33 -8.60 -14.45 0.37
CA ILE A 33 -7.67 -14.83 1.45
C ILE A 33 -8.49 -15.02 2.73
N PRO A 34 -8.33 -16.13 3.47
CA PRO A 34 -9.18 -16.43 4.63
C PRO A 34 -8.97 -15.47 5.81
N LEU A 35 -7.77 -14.88 5.96
CA LEU A 35 -7.48 -13.88 7.00
C LEU A 35 -6.87 -12.62 6.40
N SER A 36 -7.37 -11.46 6.81
CA SER A 36 -6.90 -10.16 6.34
C SER A 36 -6.64 -9.24 7.53
N PHE A 37 -5.46 -8.62 7.58
CA PHE A 37 -5.04 -7.72 8.63
C PHE A 37 -4.66 -6.37 8.03
N ASN A 38 -5.44 -5.34 8.36
CA ASN A 38 -5.01 -3.96 8.11
C ASN A 38 -4.02 -3.56 9.21
N VAL A 39 -2.77 -3.33 8.83
CA VAL A 39 -1.68 -3.02 9.76
C VAL A 39 -1.30 -1.54 9.78
N GLY A 40 -1.96 -0.71 8.96
CA GLY A 40 -1.70 0.72 8.92
C GLY A 40 -2.61 1.45 7.94
N GLU A 41 -3.09 2.61 8.35
CA GLU A 41 -3.92 3.48 7.51
C GLU A 41 -3.48 4.93 7.64
N LEU A 42 -3.30 5.61 6.50
CA LEU A 42 -2.92 7.03 6.46
C LEU A 42 -3.60 7.75 5.30
N ALA A 43 -3.83 9.05 5.46
CA ALA A 43 -4.40 9.89 4.42
C ALA A 43 -3.33 10.65 3.65
N PHE A 44 -3.40 10.61 2.33
CA PHE A 44 -2.51 11.34 1.44
C PHE A 44 -3.33 12.34 0.63
N TYR A 45 -3.22 13.63 0.93
CA TYR A 45 -3.97 14.68 0.22
C TYR A 45 -3.07 15.78 -0.36
N SER A 46 -1.89 15.94 0.21
CA SER A 46 -0.95 17.00 -0.13
C SER A 46 0.49 16.53 0.01
N LYS A 47 1.42 17.34 -0.50
CA LYS A 47 2.86 17.10 -0.33
C LYS A 47 3.31 17.08 1.13
N ALA A 48 2.57 17.72 2.04
CA ALA A 48 2.91 17.69 3.47
C ALA A 48 2.74 16.29 4.10
N ASP A 49 1.92 15.45 3.48
CA ASP A 49 1.63 14.09 3.95
C ASP A 49 2.64 13.07 3.40
N LEU A 50 3.49 13.47 2.44
CA LEU A 50 4.38 12.57 1.69
C LEU A 50 5.38 11.84 2.60
N ASP A 51 5.98 12.55 3.56
CA ASP A 51 6.98 11.96 4.44
C ASP A 51 6.36 10.86 5.32
N SER A 52 5.16 11.08 5.84
CA SER A 52 4.42 10.07 6.62
C SER A 52 4.00 8.87 5.78
N VAL A 53 3.61 9.08 4.52
CA VAL A 53 3.29 7.97 3.59
C VAL A 53 4.53 7.15 3.27
N LYS A 54 5.67 7.80 3.00
CA LYS A 54 6.95 7.14 2.75
C LYS A 54 7.41 6.32 3.96
N GLU A 55 7.29 6.89 5.16
CA GLU A 55 7.64 6.20 6.40
C GLU A 55 6.77 4.95 6.60
N MET A 56 5.45 5.07 6.44
CA MET A 56 4.53 3.93 6.54
C MET A 56 4.86 2.83 5.53
N ILE A 57 5.08 3.17 4.26
CA ILE A 57 5.43 2.19 3.21
C ILE A 57 6.76 1.51 3.52
N THR A 58 7.76 2.28 3.95
CA THR A 58 9.10 1.76 4.28
C THR A 58 9.04 0.80 5.46
N GLN A 59 8.33 1.18 6.52
CA GLN A 59 8.13 0.32 7.69
C GLN A 59 7.37 -0.96 7.31
N PHE A 60 6.25 -0.81 6.60
CA PHE A 60 5.44 -1.93 6.15
C PHE A 60 6.26 -2.91 5.28
N ASN A 61 7.06 -2.40 4.35
CA ASN A 61 7.94 -3.25 3.55
C ASN A 61 9.00 -3.97 4.41
N SER A 62 9.60 -3.28 5.38
CA SER A 62 10.61 -3.91 6.26
C SER A 62 10.03 -5.08 7.06
N GLU A 63 8.79 -4.95 7.54
CA GLU A 63 8.11 -5.96 8.38
C GLU A 63 7.47 -7.07 7.54
N PHE A 64 6.90 -6.72 6.37
CA PHE A 64 6.06 -7.63 5.59
C PHE A 64 6.62 -8.06 4.24
N GLY A 65 7.46 -7.23 3.61
CA GLY A 65 7.99 -7.46 2.27
C GLY A 65 9.34 -8.17 2.21
N THR A 66 10.00 -8.46 3.35
CA THR A 66 11.28 -9.17 3.36
C THR A 66 11.16 -10.56 2.70
N GLY A 67 11.83 -10.73 1.55
CA GLY A 67 11.81 -11.96 0.76
C GLY A 67 10.71 -12.03 -0.29
N GLU A 68 9.77 -11.08 -0.28
CA GLU A 68 8.73 -10.95 -1.29
C GLU A 68 9.23 -10.17 -2.50
N LYS A 69 8.78 -10.59 -3.69
CA LYS A 69 9.11 -9.90 -4.95
C LYS A 69 7.99 -8.97 -5.43
N ARG A 70 6.77 -9.19 -4.92
CA ARG A 70 5.57 -8.53 -5.40
C ARG A 70 4.67 -8.12 -4.25
N ILE A 71 3.94 -7.03 -4.46
CA ILE A 71 2.88 -6.55 -3.59
C ILE A 71 1.57 -6.47 -4.36
N LEU A 72 0.47 -6.87 -3.74
CA LEU A 72 -0.86 -6.74 -4.35
C LEU A 72 -1.39 -5.33 -4.15
N ILE A 73 -2.02 -4.76 -5.18
CA ILE A 73 -2.77 -3.52 -5.09
C ILE A 73 -4.26 -3.75 -5.38
N TRP A 74 -5.15 -3.14 -4.60
CA TRP A 74 -6.57 -3.08 -4.91
C TRP A 74 -7.19 -1.78 -4.41
N GLU A 75 -8.27 -1.35 -5.05
CA GLU A 75 -8.97 -0.12 -4.69
C GLU A 75 -10.32 -0.42 -4.04
N GLU A 76 -10.65 0.35 -2.99
CA GLU A 76 -11.92 0.29 -2.29
C GLU A 76 -12.43 1.73 -2.06
N GLY A 77 -13.26 2.22 -2.98
CA GLY A 77 -13.78 3.58 -2.93
C GLY A 77 -12.67 4.62 -3.11
N ASN A 78 -12.41 5.43 -2.09
CA ASN A 78 -11.35 6.45 -2.08
C ASN A 78 -10.03 5.95 -1.44
N LYS A 79 -9.92 4.64 -1.26
CA LYS A 79 -8.78 3.97 -0.62
C LYS A 79 -8.03 3.13 -1.63
N ILE A 80 -6.72 3.13 -1.50
CA ILE A 80 -5.83 2.20 -2.20
C ILE A 80 -5.16 1.35 -1.15
N ASN A 81 -5.29 0.03 -1.31
CA ASN A 81 -4.73 -0.94 -0.41
C ASN A 81 -3.53 -1.62 -1.06
N PHE A 82 -2.51 -1.88 -0.25
CA PHE A 82 -1.26 -2.53 -0.66
C PHE A 82 -0.95 -3.66 0.31
N GLY A 83 -0.85 -4.90 -0.19
CA GLY A 83 -0.77 -6.08 0.68
C GLY A 83 0.21 -7.16 0.25
N TYR A 84 0.85 -7.77 1.24
CA TYR A 84 1.65 -8.98 1.09
C TYR A 84 0.85 -10.20 1.56
N ILE A 85 0.95 -11.28 0.79
CA ILE A 85 0.41 -12.58 1.21
C ILE A 85 1.50 -13.31 2.00
N LYS A 86 1.14 -13.81 3.17
CA LYS A 86 2.00 -14.65 4.01
C LYS A 86 1.29 -15.97 4.32
N VAL A 87 2.08 -16.98 4.66
CA VAL A 87 1.57 -18.23 5.22
C VAL A 87 2.09 -18.36 6.65
N ALA A 88 1.20 -18.30 7.62
CA ALA A 88 1.48 -18.46 9.04
C ALA A 88 0.64 -19.63 9.57
N ASP A 89 1.27 -20.59 10.26
CA ASP A 89 0.59 -21.76 10.82
C ASP A 89 -0.32 -22.51 9.82
N ASN A 90 0.13 -22.64 8.57
CA ASN A 90 -0.61 -23.21 7.43
C ASN A 90 -1.88 -22.45 7.01
N ILE A 91 -2.06 -21.22 7.48
CA ILE A 91 -3.15 -20.33 7.08
C ILE A 91 -2.57 -19.24 6.17
N THR A 92 -3.23 -19.01 5.03
CA THR A 92 -2.88 -17.89 4.15
C THR A 92 -3.49 -16.61 4.70
N GLU A 93 -2.66 -15.60 4.89
CA GLU A 93 -3.04 -14.30 5.43
C GLU A 93 -2.60 -13.20 4.46
N ILE A 94 -3.36 -12.10 4.42
CA ILE A 94 -2.94 -10.86 3.75
C ILE A 94 -2.76 -9.78 4.81
N HIS A 95 -1.55 -9.25 4.88
CA HIS A 95 -1.22 -8.08 5.70
C HIS A 95 -1.13 -6.89 4.77
N TYR A 96 -1.84 -5.82 5.07
CA TYR A 96 -1.96 -4.70 4.14
C TYR A 96 -2.04 -3.35 4.84
N ILE A 97 -1.59 -2.33 4.11
CA ILE A 97 -1.77 -0.92 4.47
C ILE A 97 -2.79 -0.27 3.55
N THR A 98 -3.43 0.77 4.05
CA THR A 98 -4.41 1.57 3.33
C THR A 98 -3.91 3.00 3.21
N VAL A 99 -3.90 3.53 1.98
CA VAL A 99 -3.70 4.95 1.73
C VAL A 99 -5.01 5.55 1.25
N GLN A 100 -5.57 6.48 2.03
CA GLN A 100 -6.74 7.25 1.58
C GLN A 100 -6.28 8.33 0.62
N VAL A 101 -6.70 8.23 -0.64
CA VAL A 101 -6.31 9.16 -1.71
C VAL A 101 -7.43 10.13 -2.07
N GLY A 102 -8.53 10.17 -1.33
CA GLY A 102 -9.63 11.11 -1.57
C GLY A 102 -10.29 10.96 -2.95
N GLN A 103 -11.16 11.91 -3.30
CA GLN A 103 -11.67 12.07 -4.67
C GLN A 103 -10.68 12.89 -5.51
#